data_AF-A0A7J6IB97-F1
#
_entry.id   AF-A0A7J6IB97-F1
#
_cell.length_a   1.000
_cell.length_b   1.000
_cell.length_c   1.000
_cell.angle_alpha   90.00
_cell.angle_beta   90.00
_cell.angle_gamma   90.00
#
_symmetry.space_group_name_H-M   'P 1'
#
loop_
_entity.id
_entity.type
_entity.pdbx_description
1 polymer ?
#
loop_
_entity_poly.entity_id
_entity_poly.type
_entity_poly.pdbx_seq_one_letter_code
_entity_poly.pdbx_strand_id
1 'polypeptide(L)'
;MGLIKGDNGVGPVQFLYSVVIAPFGSFSSVQFCSFHPMPMAHTQRDSFVAASANLLSTAASITDQKAKGKLTVYIWDMDETLILLKSLLNGTYAEAFNGVKNVQEGVEIGKMWEKHILDLCDNYFFYEQIEDYNKPFLSLLSEYDDGRDLLGYDFNQDGFGSLDDDANKRKLAYRHRIIAENYKKGLNGVLDQELMKQWDELYNMTDKYTDGWLSSARTFLEECSAGKEESSVATADGITDSAASKSQHVNVLVTSGSLIPSLVKCLLFRFDNIITHENVYSSWDVGKPQCFQWIKERFNSSSVRFCVIGDGWEECEAAEIMQWPFIKIDPRPGCTERFPGLTLKTIGFYLSVVYGNSDPEDD
;
A
#
# COMPACT_ATOMS: atom_id res chain seq x y z
N MET A 1 53.90 -43.66 -4.59
CA MET A 1 54.29 -42.25 -4.81
C MET A 1 53.11 -41.41 -4.35
N GLY A 2 53.27 -40.63 -3.28
CA GLY A 2 52.17 -39.98 -2.55
C GLY A 2 51.88 -38.52 -2.94
N LEU A 3 51.07 -37.90 -2.06
CA LEU A 3 50.56 -36.52 -1.92
C LEU A 3 49.04 -36.44 -2.26
N ILE A 4 48.07 -36.43 -1.31
CA ILE A 4 47.75 -35.52 -0.16
C ILE A 4 47.60 -34.06 -0.68
N LYS A 5 46.51 -33.28 -0.58
CA LYS A 5 45.37 -32.99 0.36
C LYS A 5 44.32 -32.19 -0.50
N GLY A 6 43.05 -32.01 -0.18
CA GLY A 6 42.27 -32.25 1.04
C GLY A 6 40.77 -31.99 0.82
N ASP A 7 40.00 -32.43 1.81
CA ASP A 7 38.56 -32.27 2.00
C ASP A 7 38.08 -30.82 2.00
N ASN A 8 36.85 -30.62 1.53
CA ASN A 8 35.79 -30.03 2.34
C ASN A 8 34.42 -30.43 1.76
N GLY A 9 33.72 -31.27 2.52
CA GLY A 9 32.39 -31.76 2.19
C GLY A 9 31.32 -30.67 2.33
N VAL A 10 30.33 -30.74 1.45
CA VAL A 10 28.99 -30.21 1.69
C VAL A 10 28.04 -31.33 1.28
N GLY A 11 27.39 -31.94 2.28
CA GLY A 11 26.35 -32.94 2.07
C GLY A 11 25.09 -32.31 1.45
N PRO A 12 24.15 -33.13 0.94
CA PRO A 12 22.93 -32.62 0.36
C PRO A 12 22.08 -31.94 1.44
N VAL A 13 21.76 -30.66 1.23
CA VAL A 13 20.82 -29.91 2.06
C VAL A 13 19.43 -30.50 1.82
N GLN A 14 18.87 -31.14 2.85
CA GLN A 14 17.46 -31.50 2.90
C GLN A 14 16.64 -30.21 2.93
N PHE A 15 15.88 -29.96 1.86
CA PHE A 15 14.81 -28.97 1.86
C PHE A 15 13.70 -29.46 2.79
N LEU A 16 13.54 -28.80 3.94
CA LEU A 16 12.33 -28.90 4.75
C LEU A 16 11.24 -28.09 4.03
N TYR A 17 10.23 -28.79 3.55
CA TYR A 17 9.00 -28.20 3.03
C TYR A 17 8.29 -27.45 4.16
N SER A 18 8.16 -26.13 4.03
CA SER A 18 7.19 -25.36 4.82
C SER A 18 5.83 -25.43 4.12
N VAL A 19 4.80 -25.66 4.94
CA VAL A 19 3.43 -25.98 4.54
C VAL A 19 2.76 -24.75 3.92
N VAL A 20 2.51 -24.80 2.61
CA VAL A 20 1.55 -23.93 1.92
C VAL A 20 0.16 -24.52 2.13
N ILE A 21 -0.69 -23.88 2.94
CA ILE A 21 -2.13 -24.18 2.94
C ILE A 21 -2.79 -23.26 1.92
N ALA A 22 -2.79 -23.69 0.66
CA ALA A 22 -3.66 -23.13 -0.38
C ALA A 22 -4.75 -24.17 -0.68
N PRO A 23 -6.05 -23.81 -0.70
CA PRO A 23 -7.08 -24.72 -1.15
C PRO A 23 -6.93 -24.96 -2.66
N PHE A 24 -6.80 -26.23 -3.02
CA PHE A 24 -6.63 -26.75 -4.38
C PHE A 24 -7.79 -26.40 -5.32
N GLY A 25 -7.47 -26.00 -6.56
CA GLY A 25 -8.39 -25.89 -7.69
C GLY A 25 -7.66 -25.77 -9.03
N SER A 26 -7.54 -26.88 -9.75
CA SER A 26 -6.99 -27.20 -11.09
C SER A 26 -6.33 -26.12 -11.99
N PHE A 27 -5.13 -26.47 -12.46
CA PHE A 27 -4.35 -25.88 -13.55
C PHE A 27 -4.99 -26.01 -14.95
N SER A 28 -4.69 -25.05 -15.84
CA SER A 28 -4.35 -25.28 -17.25
C SER A 28 -3.65 -24.05 -17.88
N SER A 29 -2.54 -24.33 -18.58
CA SER A 29 -1.69 -23.49 -19.46
C SER A 29 -0.93 -22.28 -18.89
N VAL A 30 0.34 -22.51 -18.54
CA VAL A 30 1.39 -21.49 -18.38
C VAL A 30 2.12 -21.35 -19.73
N GLN A 31 2.15 -20.14 -20.29
CA GLN A 31 3.01 -19.79 -21.42
C GLN A 31 4.23 -19.06 -20.87
N PHE A 32 5.41 -19.68 -20.98
CA PHE A 32 6.68 -19.08 -20.55
C PHE A 32 7.10 -17.97 -21.54
N CYS A 33 7.12 -16.72 -21.08
CA CYS A 33 7.90 -15.66 -21.73
C CYS A 33 9.22 -15.51 -20.98
N SER A 34 10.32 -15.82 -21.66
CA SER A 34 11.69 -15.63 -21.16
C SER A 34 12.04 -14.15 -21.17
N PHE A 35 12.28 -13.54 -20.00
CA PHE A 35 12.87 -12.20 -19.92
C PHE A 35 14.32 -12.28 -19.44
N HIS A 36 15.23 -11.69 -20.22
CA HIS A 36 16.61 -11.46 -19.82
C HIS A 36 16.66 -10.28 -18.83
N PRO A 37 17.50 -10.33 -17.79
CA PRO A 37 17.69 -9.20 -16.88
C PRO A 37 18.37 -8.03 -17.59
N MET A 38 17.73 -6.85 -17.57
CA MET A 38 18.36 -5.58 -17.94
C MET A 38 19.25 -5.10 -16.78
N PRO A 39 20.45 -4.56 -17.04
CA PRO A 39 21.34 -4.07 -16.01
C PRO A 39 20.84 -2.75 -15.42
N MET A 40 20.85 -2.66 -14.08
CA MET A 40 20.52 -1.44 -13.33
C MET A 40 21.54 -0.32 -13.59
N ALA A 41 21.05 0.89 -13.86
CA ALA A 41 21.86 2.10 -13.89
C ALA A 41 22.25 2.53 -12.47
N HIS A 42 23.52 2.84 -12.26
CA HIS A 42 24.14 3.20 -10.98
C HIS A 42 23.52 4.43 -10.27
N THR A 43 22.68 5.20 -10.95
CA THR A 43 22.15 6.50 -10.50
C THR A 43 21.03 6.41 -9.45
N GLN A 44 20.37 5.26 -9.28
CA GLN A 44 19.28 5.09 -8.28
C GLN A 44 19.78 4.86 -6.85
N ARG A 45 21.04 4.43 -6.66
CA ARG A 45 21.58 4.13 -5.33
C ARG A 45 21.83 5.37 -4.49
N ASP A 46 22.33 6.45 -5.08
CA ASP A 46 22.74 7.64 -4.32
C ASP A 46 21.53 8.47 -3.86
N SER A 47 20.51 8.62 -4.71
CA SER A 47 19.24 9.29 -4.35
C SER A 47 18.44 8.54 -3.27
N PHE A 48 18.61 7.22 -3.19
CA PHE A 48 18.01 6.41 -2.14
C PHE A 48 18.59 6.73 -0.76
N VAL A 49 19.89 7.04 -0.65
CA VAL A 49 20.54 7.32 0.65
C VAL A 49 19.99 8.62 1.26
N ALA A 50 19.76 9.66 0.46
CA ALA A 50 19.22 10.93 0.94
C ALA A 50 17.70 10.86 1.22
N ALA A 51 16.91 10.20 0.37
CA ALA A 51 15.49 9.95 0.64
C ALA A 51 15.29 9.07 1.88
N SER A 52 16.18 8.08 2.08
CA SER A 52 16.26 7.28 3.30
C SER A 52 16.56 8.15 4.50
N ALA A 53 17.45 9.14 4.43
CA ALA A 53 17.74 10.03 5.56
C ALA A 53 16.51 10.84 6.02
N ASN A 54 15.69 11.34 5.09
CA ASN A 54 14.43 12.03 5.43
C ASN A 54 13.35 11.08 5.97
N LEU A 55 13.19 9.89 5.37
CA LEU A 55 12.29 8.84 5.90
C LEU A 55 12.75 8.33 7.28
N LEU A 56 14.06 8.20 7.49
CA LEU A 56 14.68 7.88 8.76
C LEU A 56 14.50 9.01 9.77
N SER A 57 14.42 10.28 9.36
CA SER A 57 14.15 11.40 10.28
C SER A 57 12.70 11.43 10.78
N THR A 58 11.73 11.10 9.91
CA THR A 58 10.32 10.92 10.30
C THR A 58 10.15 9.66 11.14
N ALA A 59 10.80 8.55 10.75
CA ALA A 59 10.84 7.33 11.56
C ALA A 59 11.52 7.59 12.90
N ALA A 60 12.60 8.39 12.94
CA ALA A 60 13.28 8.81 14.16
C ALA A 60 12.35 9.59 15.07
N SER A 61 11.59 10.56 14.56
CA SER A 61 10.58 11.29 15.34
C SER A 61 9.45 10.39 15.88
N ILE A 62 9.09 9.31 15.17
CA ILE A 62 8.14 8.30 15.64
C ILE A 62 8.78 7.39 16.71
N THR A 63 10.06 7.02 16.55
CA THR A 63 10.78 6.14 17.49
C THR A 63 11.26 6.86 18.74
N ASP A 64 11.55 8.17 18.68
CA ASP A 64 12.08 8.96 19.81
C ASP A 64 10.99 9.29 20.85
N GLN A 65 9.70 9.10 20.51
CA GLN A 65 8.59 9.18 21.46
C GLN A 65 8.14 7.85 22.09
N LYS A 66 8.61 6.67 21.65
CA LYS A 66 7.95 5.40 22.01
C LYS A 66 8.88 4.19 22.10
N ALA A 67 9.69 4.15 23.15
CA ALA A 67 10.27 2.88 23.62
C ALA A 67 9.27 2.20 24.58
N LYS A 68 8.43 1.26 24.07
CA LYS A 68 7.83 0.09 24.78
C LYS A 68 6.63 -0.60 24.08
N GLY A 69 6.13 -0.11 22.93
CA GLY A 69 4.97 -0.71 22.24
C GLY A 69 5.33 -1.67 21.10
N LYS A 70 4.51 -2.70 20.86
CA LYS A 70 4.56 -3.55 19.66
C LYS A 70 3.97 -2.77 18.48
N LEU A 71 4.70 -2.66 17.36
CA LEU A 71 4.21 -1.99 16.15
C LEU A 71 3.76 -3.04 15.14
N THR A 72 2.59 -2.85 14.54
CA THR A 72 2.11 -3.68 13.43
C THR A 72 1.92 -2.81 12.20
N VAL A 73 2.56 -3.16 11.09
CA VAL A 73 2.48 -2.45 9.81
C VAL A 73 1.65 -3.31 8.86
N TYR A 74 0.48 -2.81 8.48
CA TYR A 74 -0.37 -3.42 7.48
C TYR A 74 -0.01 -2.86 6.11
N ILE A 75 0.36 -3.73 5.19
CA ILE A 75 0.75 -3.40 3.82
C ILE A 75 -0.39 -3.83 2.90
N TRP A 76 -1.09 -2.85 2.36
CA TRP A 76 -2.27 -3.02 1.53
C TRP A 76 -1.93 -2.91 0.06
N ASP A 77 -2.49 -3.80 -0.75
CA ASP A 77 -2.71 -3.50 -2.17
C ASP A 77 -3.93 -2.57 -2.35
N MET A 78 -4.03 -1.90 -3.50
CA MET A 78 -5.11 -0.96 -3.81
C MET A 78 -6.21 -1.57 -4.68
N ASP A 79 -5.87 -1.90 -5.93
CA ASP A 79 -6.83 -2.20 -6.99
C ASP A 79 -7.26 -3.67 -6.90
N GLU A 80 -8.56 -3.93 -6.80
CA GLU A 80 -9.17 -5.24 -6.50
C GLU A 80 -8.96 -5.74 -5.06
N THR A 81 -8.38 -4.89 -4.21
CA THR A 81 -8.20 -5.11 -2.77
C THR A 81 -9.01 -4.10 -1.93
N LEU A 82 -8.60 -2.83 -1.92
CA LEU A 82 -9.31 -1.76 -1.19
C LEU A 82 -10.42 -1.13 -2.05
N ILE A 83 -10.23 -1.11 -3.36
CA ILE A 83 -11.18 -0.58 -4.34
C ILE A 83 -11.45 -1.62 -5.42
N LEU A 84 -12.62 -1.56 -6.06
CA LEU A 84 -12.98 -2.38 -7.21
C LEU A 84 -13.09 -1.45 -8.41
N LEU A 85 -12.06 -1.37 -9.25
CA LEU A 85 -12.05 -0.43 -10.37
C LEU A 85 -11.87 -1.17 -11.69
N LYS A 86 -10.84 -2.00 -11.80
CA LYS A 86 -10.56 -2.77 -13.01
C LYS A 86 -11.69 -3.76 -13.29
N SER A 87 -12.19 -4.44 -12.25
CA SER A 87 -13.30 -5.39 -12.35
C SER A 87 -14.65 -4.75 -12.66
N LEU A 88 -14.82 -3.46 -12.31
CA LEU A 88 -15.98 -2.68 -12.75
C LEU A 88 -15.83 -2.31 -14.23
N LEU A 89 -14.68 -1.76 -14.64
CA LEU A 89 -14.42 -1.30 -16.01
C LEU A 89 -14.57 -2.42 -17.05
N ASN A 90 -14.11 -3.63 -16.72
CA ASN A 90 -14.17 -4.78 -17.64
C ASN A 90 -15.44 -5.65 -17.44
N GLY A 91 -16.29 -5.33 -16.46
CA GLY A 91 -17.51 -6.07 -16.14
C GLY A 91 -17.32 -7.37 -15.34
N THR A 92 -16.08 -7.80 -15.06
CA THR A 92 -15.82 -9.11 -14.44
C THR A 92 -16.30 -9.18 -12.99
N TYR A 93 -16.44 -8.05 -12.30
CA TYR A 93 -17.06 -8.03 -10.97
C TYR A 93 -18.47 -8.60 -11.03
N ALA A 94 -19.30 -8.12 -11.96
CA ALA A 94 -20.70 -8.50 -12.08
C ALA A 94 -20.89 -9.96 -12.53
N GLU A 95 -20.04 -10.42 -13.45
CA GLU A 95 -20.06 -11.79 -13.97
C GLU A 95 -19.89 -12.83 -12.86
N ALA A 96 -19.10 -12.53 -11.83
CA ALA A 96 -18.90 -13.41 -10.68
C ALA A 96 -20.18 -13.64 -9.84
N PHE A 97 -21.22 -12.81 -10.00
CA PHE A 97 -22.49 -12.90 -9.28
C PHE A 97 -23.58 -13.67 -10.03
N ASN A 98 -23.23 -14.49 -11.04
CA ASN A 98 -24.15 -15.39 -11.73
C ASN A 98 -25.45 -14.70 -12.22
N GLY A 99 -25.32 -13.48 -12.76
CA GLY A 99 -26.43 -12.71 -13.33
C GLY A 99 -27.28 -11.92 -12.32
N VAL A 100 -26.91 -11.90 -11.03
CA VAL A 100 -27.61 -11.08 -10.02
C VAL A 100 -27.30 -9.58 -10.18
N LYS A 101 -26.09 -9.22 -10.64
CA LYS A 101 -25.67 -7.83 -10.84
C LYS A 101 -25.75 -7.42 -12.31
N ASN A 102 -26.13 -6.17 -12.56
CA ASN A 102 -26.20 -5.59 -13.90
C ASN A 102 -24.80 -5.20 -14.39
N VAL A 103 -24.26 -5.95 -15.36
CA VAL A 103 -22.93 -5.71 -15.94
C VAL A 103 -22.77 -4.29 -16.49
N GLN A 104 -23.78 -3.77 -17.19
CA GLN A 104 -23.71 -2.45 -17.84
C GLN A 104 -23.65 -1.33 -16.80
N GLU A 105 -24.42 -1.44 -15.72
CA GLU A 105 -24.39 -0.50 -14.59
C GLU A 105 -22.99 -0.47 -13.96
N GLY A 106 -22.40 -1.63 -13.69
CA GLY A 106 -21.03 -1.72 -13.14
C GLY A 106 -19.97 -1.08 -14.04
N VAL A 107 -20.05 -1.31 -15.35
CA VAL A 107 -19.11 -0.71 -16.33
C VAL A 107 -19.29 0.81 -16.40
N GLU A 108 -20.51 1.32 -16.33
CA GLU A 108 -20.77 2.77 -16.28
C GLU A 108 -20.20 3.41 -15.02
N ILE A 109 -20.38 2.79 -13.86
CA ILE A 109 -19.75 3.23 -12.59
C ILE A 109 -18.22 3.28 -12.75
N GLY A 110 -17.60 2.23 -13.30
CA GLY A 110 -16.16 2.17 -13.54
C GLY A 110 -15.67 3.31 -14.44
N LYS A 111 -16.38 3.61 -15.54
CA LYS A 111 -16.04 4.70 -16.46
C LYS A 111 -16.18 6.09 -15.81
N MET A 112 -17.18 6.28 -14.95
CA MET A 112 -17.32 7.52 -14.19
C MET A 112 -16.13 7.73 -13.25
N TRP A 113 -15.68 6.67 -12.56
CA TRP A 113 -14.48 6.74 -11.73
C TRP A 113 -13.22 7.03 -12.53
N GLU A 114 -12.99 6.31 -13.63
CA GLU A 114 -11.84 6.53 -14.50
C GLU A 114 -11.77 7.99 -14.95
N LYS A 115 -12.90 8.54 -15.41
CA LYS A 115 -12.99 9.95 -15.79
C LYS A 115 -12.61 10.88 -14.63
N HIS A 116 -13.21 10.72 -13.45
CA HIS A 116 -12.93 11.62 -12.32
C HIS A 116 -11.50 11.47 -11.79
N ILE A 117 -10.91 10.28 -11.83
CA ILE A 117 -9.50 10.05 -11.49
C ILE A 117 -8.62 10.85 -12.44
N LEU A 118 -8.83 10.73 -13.76
CA LEU A 118 -8.05 11.46 -14.77
C LEU A 118 -8.24 12.98 -14.65
N ASP A 119 -9.49 13.44 -14.56
CA ASP A 119 -9.80 14.86 -14.40
C ASP A 119 -9.11 15.45 -13.16
N LEU A 120 -9.07 14.73 -12.03
CA LEU A 120 -8.39 15.21 -10.82
C LEU A 120 -6.86 15.20 -10.97
N CYS A 121 -6.31 14.15 -11.60
CA CYS A 121 -4.88 14.01 -11.88
C CYS A 121 -4.35 15.21 -12.69
N ASP A 122 -5.02 15.53 -13.79
CA ASP A 122 -4.56 16.54 -14.74
C ASP A 122 -4.74 17.95 -14.19
N ASN A 123 -5.92 18.25 -13.63
CA ASN A 123 -6.27 19.61 -13.23
C ASN A 123 -5.61 20.06 -11.92
N TYR A 124 -5.22 19.13 -11.03
CA TYR A 124 -4.80 19.47 -9.66
C TYR A 124 -3.52 18.78 -9.18
N PHE A 125 -3.04 17.75 -9.88
CA PHE A 125 -1.88 16.95 -9.47
C PHE A 125 -0.78 16.90 -10.54
N PHE A 126 -0.81 17.84 -11.50
CA PHE A 126 0.23 18.03 -12.52
C PHE A 126 0.48 16.80 -13.40
N TYR A 127 -0.46 15.86 -13.48
CA TYR A 127 -0.17 14.54 -14.05
C TYR A 127 0.27 14.62 -15.52
N GLU A 128 -0.41 15.41 -16.35
CA GLU A 128 0.00 15.71 -17.74
C GLU A 128 1.47 16.19 -17.85
N GLN A 129 1.98 16.90 -16.84
CA GLN A 129 3.36 17.41 -16.85
C GLN A 129 4.39 16.37 -16.41
N ILE A 130 4.00 15.38 -15.60
CA ILE A 130 4.95 14.50 -14.89
C ILE A 130 4.70 12.99 -15.07
N GLU A 131 3.75 12.58 -15.92
CA GLU A 131 3.39 11.17 -16.11
C GLU A 131 4.58 10.29 -16.52
N ASP A 132 5.47 10.80 -17.39
CA ASP A 132 6.69 10.10 -17.83
C ASP A 132 7.76 9.98 -16.75
N TYR A 133 7.56 10.65 -15.60
CA TYR A 133 8.55 10.75 -14.54
C TYR A 133 8.07 10.14 -13.23
N ASN A 134 7.29 9.05 -13.29
CA ASN A 134 6.85 8.32 -12.12
C ASN A 134 7.98 8.04 -11.10
N LYS A 135 7.63 8.12 -9.82
CA LYS A 135 8.53 7.83 -8.70
C LYS A 135 7.82 6.89 -7.74
N PRO A 136 8.55 6.01 -7.04
CA PRO A 136 7.93 5.12 -6.07
C PRO A 136 7.24 5.79 -4.90
N PHE A 137 7.71 6.96 -4.44
CA PHE A 137 7.08 7.73 -3.35
C PHE A 137 7.50 9.21 -3.45
N LEU A 138 6.70 10.12 -2.88
CA LEU A 138 6.85 11.56 -3.11
C LEU A 138 8.20 12.13 -2.62
N SER A 139 8.70 11.65 -1.48
CA SER A 139 9.93 12.16 -0.86
C SER A 139 11.23 11.70 -1.53
N LEU A 140 11.17 10.89 -2.59
CA LEU A 140 12.36 10.34 -3.25
C LEU A 140 13.31 11.42 -3.79
N LEU A 141 12.79 12.58 -4.20
CA LEU A 141 13.58 13.70 -4.73
C LEU A 141 13.77 14.83 -3.71
N SER A 142 13.52 14.58 -2.43
CA SER A 142 13.57 15.62 -1.39
C SER A 142 14.94 16.27 -1.23
N GLU A 143 16.03 15.59 -1.64
CA GLU A 143 17.38 16.17 -1.66
C GLU A 143 17.55 17.32 -2.66
N TYR A 144 16.72 17.36 -3.71
CA TYR A 144 16.76 18.40 -4.73
C TYR A 144 15.88 19.60 -4.38
N ASP A 145 14.93 19.44 -3.45
CA ASP A 145 14.06 20.53 -2.98
C ASP A 145 14.85 21.48 -2.08
N ASP A 146 14.99 22.73 -2.51
CA ASP A 146 15.71 23.77 -1.78
C ASP A 146 14.86 24.51 -0.75
N GLY A 147 13.61 24.07 -0.51
CA GLY A 147 12.71 24.66 0.47
C GLY A 147 12.18 26.04 0.07
N ARG A 148 12.30 26.42 -1.21
CA ARG A 148 11.72 27.65 -1.75
C ARG A 148 10.21 27.72 -1.44
N ASP A 149 9.75 28.92 -1.08
CA ASP A 149 8.31 29.19 -1.02
C ASP A 149 7.69 29.09 -2.41
N LEU A 150 6.70 28.22 -2.55
CA LEU A 150 6.01 27.95 -3.82
C LEU A 150 4.71 28.74 -3.95
N LEU A 151 4.37 29.60 -2.98
CA LEU A 151 3.24 30.51 -3.10
C LEU A 151 3.45 31.45 -4.30
N GLY A 152 2.61 31.32 -5.32
CA GLY A 152 2.72 32.10 -6.56
C GLY A 152 3.78 31.58 -7.55
N TYR A 153 4.36 30.40 -7.32
CA TYR A 153 5.21 29.75 -8.30
C TYR A 153 4.39 29.29 -9.51
N ASP A 154 4.76 29.75 -10.71
CA ASP A 154 4.08 29.38 -11.95
C ASP A 154 4.68 28.10 -12.55
N PHE A 155 4.07 26.95 -12.22
CA PHE A 155 4.46 25.64 -12.74
C PHE A 155 4.30 25.51 -14.26
N ASN A 156 3.48 26.34 -14.92
CA ASN A 156 3.30 26.29 -16.37
C ASN A 156 4.41 27.03 -17.12
N GLN A 157 5.16 27.89 -16.43
CA GLN A 157 6.22 28.73 -17.01
C GLN A 157 7.60 28.44 -16.41
N ASP A 158 7.75 27.40 -15.58
CA ASP A 158 9.02 27.06 -14.96
C ASP A 158 10.02 26.37 -15.90
N GLY A 159 9.60 26.07 -17.13
CA GLY A 159 10.40 25.39 -18.14
C GLY A 159 10.81 23.99 -17.70
N PHE A 160 9.95 23.26 -16.98
CA PHE A 160 10.17 21.86 -16.66
C PHE A 160 10.40 21.01 -17.92
N GLY A 161 11.36 20.10 -17.85
CA GLY A 161 11.80 19.26 -18.97
C GLY A 161 12.46 17.98 -18.47
N SER A 162 13.36 17.40 -19.26
CA SER A 162 14.01 16.13 -18.95
C SER A 162 14.79 16.17 -17.63
N LEU A 163 14.80 15.05 -16.89
CA LEU A 163 15.45 14.91 -15.58
C LEU A 163 16.97 14.70 -15.65
N ASP A 164 17.62 15.24 -16.68
CA ASP A 164 19.06 15.06 -16.93
C ASP A 164 19.93 15.91 -15.98
N ASP A 165 19.36 16.98 -15.43
CA ASP A 165 20.05 17.90 -14.53
C ASP A 165 19.30 18.08 -13.19
N ASP A 166 20.04 18.61 -12.20
CA ASP A 166 19.51 18.83 -10.85
C ASP A 166 18.47 19.97 -10.81
N ALA A 167 18.43 20.84 -11.81
CA ALA A 167 17.45 21.92 -11.88
C ALA A 167 16.05 21.36 -12.22
N ASN A 168 15.94 20.44 -13.19
CA ASN A 168 14.67 19.78 -13.50
C ASN A 168 14.27 18.78 -12.43
N LYS A 169 15.20 18.07 -11.79
CA LYS A 169 14.90 17.26 -10.60
C LYS A 169 14.31 18.10 -9.46
N ARG A 170 14.83 19.31 -9.23
CA ARG A 170 14.28 20.26 -8.27
C ARG A 170 12.85 20.71 -8.62
N LYS A 171 12.58 21.01 -9.89
CA LYS A 171 11.22 21.36 -10.35
C LYS A 171 10.22 20.21 -10.18
N LEU A 172 10.66 18.96 -10.37
CA LEU A 172 9.84 17.79 -10.05
C LEU A 172 9.61 17.66 -8.53
N ALA A 173 10.65 17.92 -7.72
CA ALA A 173 10.52 17.93 -6.26
C ALA A 173 9.52 19.00 -5.77
N TYR A 174 9.49 20.18 -6.40
CA TYR A 174 8.49 21.22 -6.11
C TYR A 174 7.06 20.73 -6.38
N ARG A 175 6.81 20.07 -7.52
CA ARG A 175 5.50 19.49 -7.84
C ARG A 175 5.11 18.43 -6.81
N HIS A 176 6.03 17.54 -6.45
CA HIS A 176 5.80 16.54 -5.41
C HIS A 176 5.46 17.15 -4.04
N ARG A 177 6.11 18.25 -3.65
CA ARG A 177 5.78 18.97 -2.40
C ARG A 177 4.36 19.55 -2.43
N ILE A 178 3.96 20.18 -3.53
CA ILE A 178 2.58 20.69 -3.67
C ILE A 178 1.57 19.54 -3.68
N ILE A 179 1.87 18.43 -4.35
CA ILE A 179 1.03 17.23 -4.35
C ILE A 179 0.87 16.69 -2.92
N ALA A 180 1.96 16.61 -2.14
CA ALA A 180 1.90 16.20 -0.73
C ALA A 180 1.05 17.16 0.12
N GLU A 181 1.16 18.47 -0.11
CA GLU A 181 0.34 19.48 0.58
C GLU A 181 -1.14 19.37 0.20
N ASN A 182 -1.46 19.18 -1.08
CA ASN A 182 -2.84 19.01 -1.55
C ASN A 182 -3.45 17.72 -1.00
N TYR A 183 -2.68 16.63 -0.96
CA TYR A 183 -3.12 15.39 -0.33
C TYR A 183 -3.47 15.59 1.14
N LYS A 184 -2.62 16.30 1.91
CA LYS A 184 -2.87 16.60 3.33
C LYS A 184 -4.10 17.48 3.56
N LYS A 185 -4.40 18.40 2.64
CA LYS A 185 -5.59 19.26 2.72
C LYS A 185 -6.89 18.48 2.44
N GLY A 186 -6.79 17.35 1.76
CA GLY A 186 -7.94 16.58 1.32
C GLY A 186 -8.71 17.29 0.20
N LEU A 187 -9.78 16.65 -0.27
CA LEU A 187 -10.57 17.12 -1.41
C LEU A 187 -11.30 18.45 -1.18
N ASN A 188 -11.68 18.73 0.07
CA ASN A 188 -12.32 20.01 0.45
C ASN A 188 -11.43 21.22 0.19
N GLY A 189 -10.10 21.03 0.12
CA GLY A 189 -9.15 22.08 -0.21
C GLY A 189 -8.91 22.25 -1.71
N VAL A 190 -9.48 21.37 -2.54
CA VAL A 190 -9.16 21.25 -3.98
C VAL A 190 -10.38 21.52 -4.87
N LEU A 191 -11.60 21.21 -4.41
CA LEU A 191 -12.79 21.17 -5.26
C LEU A 191 -13.91 22.08 -4.79
N ASP A 192 -14.82 22.38 -5.73
CA ASP A 192 -16.07 23.04 -5.43
C ASP A 192 -17.14 22.08 -4.85
N GLN A 193 -18.22 22.68 -4.35
CA GLN A 193 -19.32 21.94 -3.71
C GLN A 193 -20.09 21.03 -4.68
N GLU A 194 -20.12 21.35 -5.97
CA GLU A 194 -20.86 20.58 -6.97
C GLU A 194 -20.11 19.29 -7.33
N LEU A 195 -18.79 19.38 -7.55
CA LEU A 195 -17.93 18.22 -7.77
C LEU A 195 -17.93 17.30 -6.55
N MET A 196 -17.85 17.85 -5.34
CA MET A 196 -17.95 17.06 -4.10
C MET A 196 -19.25 16.25 -4.04
N LYS A 197 -20.37 16.86 -4.42
CA LYS A 197 -21.68 16.18 -4.44
C LYS A 197 -21.73 15.06 -5.49
N GLN A 198 -21.20 15.29 -6.69
CA GLN A 198 -21.15 14.26 -7.74
C GLN A 198 -20.32 13.06 -7.30
N TRP A 199 -19.23 13.30 -6.58
CA TRP A 199 -18.35 12.25 -6.07
C TRP A 199 -18.97 11.50 -4.90
N ASP A 200 -19.67 12.19 -3.99
CA ASP A 200 -20.46 11.55 -2.95
C ASP A 200 -21.53 10.62 -3.55
N GLU A 201 -22.21 11.06 -4.59
CA GLU A 201 -23.21 10.27 -5.29
C GLU A 201 -22.58 9.04 -5.97
N LEU A 202 -21.45 9.21 -6.67
CA LEU A 202 -20.72 8.10 -7.30
C LEU A 202 -20.19 7.10 -6.25
N TYR A 203 -19.65 7.58 -5.14
CA TYR A 203 -19.21 6.72 -4.03
C TYR A 203 -20.37 5.89 -3.49
N ASN A 204 -21.50 6.52 -3.19
CA ASN A 204 -22.68 5.81 -2.67
C ASN A 204 -23.26 4.82 -3.68
N MET A 205 -23.31 5.19 -4.96
CA MET A 205 -23.75 4.31 -6.03
C MET A 205 -22.84 3.09 -6.15
N THR A 206 -21.52 3.30 -6.11
CA THR A 206 -20.51 2.23 -6.17
C THR A 206 -20.62 1.31 -4.97
N ASP A 207 -20.70 1.87 -3.77
CA ASP A 207 -20.79 1.10 -2.52
C ASP A 207 -22.06 0.25 -2.49
N LYS A 208 -23.20 0.83 -2.89
CA LYS A 208 -24.45 0.08 -3.04
C LYS A 208 -24.33 -1.04 -4.07
N TYR A 209 -23.76 -0.75 -5.24
CA TYR A 209 -23.60 -1.74 -6.31
C TYR A 209 -22.66 -2.88 -5.91
N THR A 210 -21.65 -2.59 -5.07
CA THR A 210 -20.61 -3.53 -4.63
C THR A 210 -20.89 -4.19 -3.26
N ASP A 211 -22.14 -4.13 -2.78
CA ASP A 211 -22.58 -4.70 -1.50
C ASP A 211 -21.83 -4.15 -0.27
N GLY A 212 -21.45 -2.87 -0.30
CA GLY A 212 -20.77 -2.17 0.79
C GLY A 212 -19.25 -2.34 0.81
N TRP A 213 -18.62 -2.66 -0.33
CA TRP A 213 -17.17 -2.91 -0.39
C TRP A 213 -16.34 -1.73 0.13
N LEU A 214 -16.60 -0.53 -0.39
CA LEU A 214 -15.79 0.66 -0.10
C LEU A 214 -15.94 1.07 1.37
N SER A 215 -17.18 1.12 1.87
CA SER A 215 -17.45 1.45 3.28
C SER A 215 -16.84 0.42 4.22
N SER A 216 -16.96 -0.88 3.90
CA SER A 216 -16.38 -1.95 4.71
C SER A 216 -14.85 -1.93 4.73
N ALA A 217 -14.21 -1.74 3.57
CA ALA A 217 -12.75 -1.60 3.48
C ALA A 217 -12.25 -0.41 4.29
N ARG A 218 -12.93 0.74 4.20
CA ARG A 218 -12.61 1.96 4.95
C ARG A 218 -12.75 1.76 6.46
N THR A 219 -13.88 1.20 6.92
CA THR A 219 -14.09 0.89 8.34
C THR A 219 -13.01 -0.06 8.86
N PHE A 220 -12.63 -1.06 8.07
CA PHE A 220 -11.60 -2.01 8.47
C PHE A 220 -10.20 -1.38 8.56
N LEU A 221 -9.85 -0.46 7.66
CA LEU A 221 -8.62 0.34 7.76
C LEU A 221 -8.60 1.20 9.04
N GLU A 222 -9.73 1.80 9.41
CA GLU A 222 -9.90 2.57 10.66
C GLU A 222 -9.73 1.68 11.90
N GLU A 223 -10.33 0.49 11.89
CA GLU A 223 -10.18 -0.51 12.95
C GLU A 223 -8.72 -0.95 13.13
N CYS A 224 -8.04 -1.24 12.00
CA CYS A 224 -6.62 -1.55 11.98
C CYS A 224 -5.81 -0.42 12.62
N SER A 225 -6.15 0.86 12.35
CA SER A 225 -5.46 2.03 12.90
C SER A 225 -5.73 2.24 14.40
N ALA A 226 -6.95 1.96 14.86
CA ALA A 226 -7.38 2.19 16.23
C ALA A 226 -6.78 1.21 17.24
N GLY A 227 -6.24 0.07 16.78
CA GLY A 227 -5.62 -0.94 17.65
C GLY A 227 -6.59 -1.55 18.66
N LYS A 228 -7.88 -1.59 18.34
CA LYS A 228 -8.90 -2.25 19.16
C LYS A 228 -8.75 -3.76 19.02
N GLU A 229 -7.78 -4.34 19.72
CA GLU A 229 -7.91 -5.74 20.10
C GLU A 229 -9.11 -5.82 21.06
N GLU A 230 -10.23 -6.38 20.59
CA GLU A 230 -11.36 -6.68 21.48
C GLU A 230 -10.87 -7.73 22.50
N SER A 231 -10.42 -7.25 23.66
CA SER A 231 -10.27 -8.07 24.85
C SER A 231 -11.68 -8.44 25.33
N SER A 232 -12.23 -9.50 24.75
CA SER A 232 -13.45 -10.12 25.24
C SER A 232 -13.12 -10.93 26.49
N VAL A 233 -13.25 -10.32 27.68
CA VAL A 233 -14.08 -10.81 28.81
C VAL A 233 -14.28 -9.62 29.76
N ALA A 234 -15.53 -9.17 29.89
CA ALA A 234 -15.91 -8.26 30.97
C ALA A 234 -15.81 -8.99 32.32
N THR A 235 -14.76 -8.71 33.08
CA THR A 235 -14.80 -8.89 34.54
C THR A 235 -15.05 -7.55 35.18
N ALA A 236 -16.22 -7.41 35.77
CA ALA A 236 -16.59 -6.30 36.61
C ALA A 236 -15.76 -6.37 37.91
N ASP A 237 -14.62 -5.70 37.93
CA ASP A 237 -14.13 -5.08 39.16
C ASP A 237 -13.19 -3.93 38.82
N GLY A 238 -13.39 -2.83 39.54
CA GLY A 238 -12.74 -1.56 39.29
C GLY A 238 -11.23 -1.58 39.58
N ILE A 239 -10.56 -0.64 38.93
CA ILE A 239 -9.14 -0.26 39.07
C ILE A 239 -8.18 -1.18 38.31
N THR A 240 -7.86 -0.79 37.07
CA THR A 240 -6.58 -1.13 36.44
C THR A 240 -6.06 0.07 35.64
N ASP A 241 -5.24 0.89 36.28
CA ASP A 241 -4.14 1.57 35.59
C ASP A 241 -3.15 0.49 35.14
N SER A 242 -3.48 -0.24 34.07
CA SER A 242 -2.51 -1.11 33.41
C SER A 242 -1.87 -0.31 32.29
N ALA A 243 -0.57 -0.06 32.43
CA ALA A 243 0.28 0.42 31.35
C ALA A 243 0.44 -0.71 30.31
N ALA A 244 -0.67 -1.15 29.71
CA ALA A 244 -0.66 -2.03 28.57
C ALA A 244 0.20 -1.36 27.49
N SER A 245 1.26 -2.04 27.07
CA SER A 245 2.12 -1.61 25.98
C SER A 245 1.21 -1.23 24.80
N LYS A 246 1.09 0.06 24.52
CA LYS A 246 0.14 0.53 23.52
C LYS A 246 0.59 0.01 22.16
N SER A 247 -0.07 -1.04 21.67
CA SER A 247 0.14 -1.56 20.33
C SER A 247 -0.14 -0.44 19.32
N GLN A 248 0.83 -0.17 18.47
CA GLN A 248 0.69 0.80 17.40
C GLN A 248 0.42 0.08 16.11
N HIS A 249 -0.39 0.71 15.27
CA HIS A 249 -0.72 0.17 13.97
C HIS A 249 -0.54 1.25 12.91
N VAL A 250 0.04 0.87 11.77
CA VAL A 250 0.29 1.76 10.64
C VAL A 250 -0.21 1.08 9.38
N ASN A 251 -0.99 1.80 8.58
CA ASN A 251 -1.39 1.36 7.25
C ASN A 251 -0.44 1.95 6.20
N VAL A 252 0.06 1.10 5.33
CA VAL A 252 0.92 1.42 4.18
C VAL A 252 0.27 0.84 2.93
N LEU A 253 0.21 1.64 1.86
CA LEU A 253 -0.31 1.23 0.57
C LEU A 253 0.84 0.96 -0.39
N VAL A 254 0.84 -0.19 -1.06
CA VAL A 254 1.78 -0.55 -2.13
C VAL A 254 0.98 -1.04 -3.33
N THR A 255 0.94 -0.25 -4.40
CA THR A 255 0.15 -0.55 -5.60
C THR A 255 1.04 -0.69 -6.83
N SER A 256 0.62 -1.51 -7.79
CA SER A 256 1.28 -1.63 -9.09
C SER A 256 0.98 -0.45 -10.01
N GLY A 257 0.05 0.45 -9.67
CA GLY A 257 -0.22 1.68 -10.44
C GLY A 257 0.82 2.80 -10.25
N SER A 258 0.80 3.81 -11.13
CA SER A 258 1.65 5.01 -11.00
C SER A 258 1.26 5.85 -9.77
N LEU A 259 2.23 6.56 -9.20
CA LEU A 259 2.11 7.21 -7.88
C LEU A 259 1.02 8.26 -7.83
N ILE A 260 0.96 9.15 -8.83
CA ILE A 260 0.06 10.31 -8.80
C ILE A 260 -1.42 9.88 -8.90
N PRO A 261 -1.83 9.03 -9.86
CA PRO A 261 -3.17 8.46 -9.86
C PRO A 261 -3.51 7.69 -8.60
N SER A 262 -2.53 7.02 -7.98
CA SER A 262 -2.75 6.28 -6.73
C SER A 262 -3.05 7.21 -5.55
N LEU A 263 -2.35 8.34 -5.44
CA LEU A 263 -2.65 9.37 -4.45
C LEU A 263 -4.03 10.00 -4.67
N VAL A 264 -4.39 10.25 -5.93
CA VAL A 264 -5.73 10.74 -6.31
C VAL A 264 -6.82 9.73 -5.95
N LYS A 265 -6.61 8.44 -6.22
CA LYS A 265 -7.52 7.37 -5.77
C LYS A 265 -7.68 7.38 -4.26
N CYS A 266 -6.59 7.48 -3.48
CA CYS A 266 -6.69 7.58 -2.02
C CYS A 266 -7.61 8.73 -1.56
N LEU A 267 -7.57 9.88 -2.23
CA LEU A 267 -8.45 11.01 -1.92
C LEU A 267 -9.91 10.71 -2.29
N LEU A 268 -10.15 10.26 -3.53
CA LEU A 268 -11.48 9.95 -4.05
C LEU A 268 -12.20 8.85 -3.27
N PHE A 269 -11.46 7.83 -2.82
CA PHE A 269 -11.97 6.72 -2.04
C PHE A 269 -11.83 6.92 -0.51
N ARG A 270 -11.47 8.15 -0.07
CA ARG A 270 -11.51 8.59 1.35
C ARG A 270 -10.55 7.85 2.29
N PHE A 271 -9.36 7.52 1.78
CA PHE A 271 -8.26 6.90 2.52
C PHE A 271 -7.23 7.91 3.03
N ASP A 272 -7.26 9.15 2.55
CA ASP A 272 -6.32 10.25 2.87
C ASP A 272 -6.13 10.52 4.37
N ASN A 273 -7.19 10.36 5.16
CA ASN A 273 -7.16 10.54 6.61
C ASN A 273 -6.61 9.33 7.38
N ILE A 274 -6.45 8.18 6.72
CA ILE A 274 -6.04 6.90 7.33
C ILE A 274 -4.63 6.49 6.85
N ILE A 275 -4.35 6.72 5.56
CA ILE A 275 -3.07 6.44 4.90
C ILE A 275 -2.46 7.78 4.49
N THR A 276 -1.38 8.18 5.17
CA THR A 276 -0.66 9.41 4.83
C THR A 276 0.06 9.28 3.49
N HIS A 277 0.31 10.39 2.80
CA HIS A 277 1.05 10.40 1.52
C HIS A 277 2.45 9.75 1.62
N GLU A 278 3.08 9.80 2.80
CA GLU A 278 4.38 9.15 3.08
C GLU A 278 4.28 7.62 3.10
N ASN A 279 3.07 7.09 3.29
CA ASN A 279 2.78 5.67 3.37
C ASN A 279 2.18 5.13 2.07
N VAL A 280 2.24 5.89 0.97
CA VAL A 280 1.79 5.44 -0.36
C VAL A 280 3.02 5.17 -1.23
N TYR A 281 3.13 3.95 -1.74
CA TYR A 281 4.20 3.48 -2.59
C TYR A 281 3.65 2.99 -3.93
N SER A 282 4.22 3.50 -5.02
CA SER A 282 4.06 2.97 -6.37
C SER A 282 5.17 1.96 -6.64
N SER A 283 4.78 0.75 -7.01
CA SER A 283 5.69 -0.31 -7.44
C SER A 283 5.86 -0.39 -8.95
N TRP A 284 5.24 0.52 -9.71
CA TRP A 284 5.20 0.53 -11.18
C TRP A 284 6.57 0.30 -11.83
N ASP A 285 7.61 1.02 -11.39
CA ASP A 285 8.96 0.92 -11.99
C ASP A 285 9.90 -0.09 -11.30
N VAL A 286 9.57 -0.51 -10.07
CA VAL A 286 10.53 -1.17 -9.17
C VAL A 286 10.06 -2.52 -8.62
N GLY A 287 8.79 -2.84 -8.75
CA GLY A 287 8.15 -4.04 -8.22
C GLY A 287 7.87 -3.99 -6.70
N LYS A 288 6.87 -4.76 -6.27
CA LYS A 288 6.47 -4.85 -4.85
C LYS A 288 7.59 -5.34 -3.91
N PRO A 289 8.46 -6.31 -4.29
CA PRO A 289 9.56 -6.73 -3.43
C PRO A 289 10.49 -5.58 -3.03
N GLN A 290 10.80 -4.66 -3.94
CA GLN A 290 11.65 -3.51 -3.66
C GLN A 290 10.96 -2.50 -2.73
N CYS A 291 9.67 -2.21 -2.95
CA CYS A 291 8.89 -1.37 -2.04
C CYS A 291 8.85 -1.96 -0.63
N PHE A 292 8.63 -3.28 -0.50
CA PHE A 292 8.59 -3.96 0.80
C PHE A 292 9.94 -3.89 1.51
N GLN A 293 11.05 -3.98 0.78
CA GLN A 293 12.39 -3.80 1.36
C GLN A 293 12.54 -2.39 1.96
N TRP A 294 12.16 -1.35 1.21
CA TRP A 294 12.22 0.02 1.71
C TRP A 294 11.32 0.26 2.92
N ILE A 295 10.13 -0.35 2.93
CA ILE A 295 9.21 -0.30 4.09
C ILE A 295 9.85 -0.98 5.30
N LYS A 296 10.46 -2.16 5.12
CA LYS A 296 11.18 -2.88 6.18
C LYS A 296 12.32 -2.04 6.76
N GLU A 297 13.11 -1.41 5.89
CA GLU A 297 14.22 -0.53 6.29
C GLU A 297 13.73 0.73 7.02
N ARG A 298 12.58 1.29 6.62
CA ARG A 298 11.95 2.44 7.27
C ARG A 298 11.45 2.11 8.68
N PHE A 299 10.81 0.96 8.87
CA PHE A 299 10.27 0.53 10.16
C PHE A 299 11.24 -0.41 10.92
N ASN A 300 12.55 -0.24 10.75
CA ASN A 300 13.58 -1.17 11.22
C ASN A 300 13.74 -1.18 12.76
N SER A 301 12.82 -1.85 13.45
CA SER A 301 12.84 -2.14 14.88
C SER A 301 12.57 -3.63 15.14
N SER A 302 13.14 -4.17 16.20
CA SER A 302 12.99 -5.59 16.59
C SER A 302 11.56 -5.97 17.01
N SER A 303 10.68 -5.00 17.28
CA SER A 303 9.32 -5.22 17.75
C SER A 303 8.23 -5.00 16.70
N VAL A 304 8.60 -4.96 15.40
CA VAL A 304 7.66 -4.73 14.30
C VAL A 304 7.15 -6.03 13.69
N ARG A 305 5.83 -6.14 13.58
CA ARG A 305 5.15 -7.16 12.77
C ARG A 305 4.67 -6.54 11.47
N PHE A 306 4.77 -7.27 10.38
CA PHE A 306 4.22 -6.86 9.10
C PHE A 306 3.07 -7.80 8.71
N CYS A 307 2.09 -7.31 7.98
CA CYS A 307 1.04 -8.16 7.40
C CYS A 307 0.65 -7.60 6.05
N VAL A 308 0.74 -8.43 5.02
CA VAL A 308 0.46 -8.07 3.63
C VAL A 308 -0.96 -8.51 3.29
N ILE A 309 -1.74 -7.62 2.68
CA ILE A 309 -3.15 -7.84 2.37
C ILE A 309 -3.38 -7.39 0.92
N GLY A 310 -3.79 -8.32 0.06
CA GLY A 310 -3.99 -8.05 -1.36
C GLY A 310 -4.61 -9.22 -2.11
N ASP A 311 -5.06 -9.02 -3.34
CA ASP A 311 -5.70 -10.05 -4.17
C ASP A 311 -4.71 -10.78 -5.12
N GLY A 312 -3.61 -10.10 -5.44
CA GLY A 312 -2.67 -10.43 -6.49
C GLY A 312 -1.52 -11.36 -6.07
N TRP A 313 -0.84 -11.87 -7.09
CA TRP A 313 0.32 -12.75 -6.91
C TRP A 313 1.60 -11.97 -6.58
N GLU A 314 1.73 -10.71 -7.03
CA GLU A 314 2.94 -9.89 -6.85
C GLU A 314 3.20 -9.60 -5.36
N GLU A 315 2.16 -9.25 -4.61
CA GLU A 315 2.25 -9.01 -3.16
C GLU A 315 2.41 -10.33 -2.38
N CYS A 316 1.83 -11.42 -2.87
CA CYS A 316 2.01 -12.74 -2.27
C CYS A 316 3.48 -13.19 -2.36
N GLU A 317 4.09 -13.06 -3.55
CA GLU A 317 5.51 -13.36 -3.76
C GLU A 317 6.40 -12.45 -2.93
N ALA A 318 6.12 -11.14 -2.91
CA ALA A 318 6.88 -10.20 -2.10
C ALA A 318 6.77 -10.50 -0.59
N ALA A 319 5.59 -10.90 -0.11
CA ALA A 319 5.38 -11.31 1.28
C ALA A 319 6.17 -12.58 1.62
N GLU A 320 6.21 -13.56 0.72
CA GLU A 320 6.96 -14.80 0.89
C GLU A 320 8.47 -14.51 1.00
N ILE A 321 9.02 -13.68 0.11
CA ILE A 321 10.43 -13.24 0.15
C ILE A 321 10.75 -12.58 1.50
N MET A 322 9.82 -11.80 2.05
CA MET A 322 10.00 -11.10 3.32
C MET A 322 9.71 -11.95 4.55
N GLN A 323 9.15 -13.16 4.37
CA GLN A 323 8.61 -14.02 5.43
C GLN A 323 7.52 -13.32 6.25
N TRP A 324 6.64 -12.59 5.58
CA TRP A 324 5.50 -11.91 6.19
C TRP A 324 4.20 -12.66 5.93
N PRO A 325 3.23 -12.65 6.88
CA PRO A 325 1.92 -13.21 6.61
C PRO A 325 1.24 -12.48 5.46
N PHE A 326 0.65 -13.24 4.55
CA PHE A 326 -0.15 -12.75 3.43
C PHE A 326 -1.61 -13.17 3.60
N ILE A 327 -2.52 -12.20 3.50
CA ILE A 327 -3.97 -12.41 3.51
C ILE A 327 -4.49 -12.11 2.12
N LYS A 328 -4.95 -13.15 1.43
CA LYS A 328 -5.50 -13.00 0.09
C LYS A 328 -6.92 -12.45 0.15
N ILE A 329 -7.15 -11.32 -0.49
CA ILE A 329 -8.50 -10.80 -0.74
C ILE A 329 -9.07 -11.44 -2.00
N ASP A 330 -10.33 -11.84 -1.94
CA ASP A 330 -11.05 -12.36 -3.10
C ASP A 330 -12.42 -11.70 -3.25
N PRO A 331 -12.63 -10.84 -4.27
CA PRO A 331 -13.87 -10.09 -4.41
C PRO A 331 -15.08 -10.95 -4.77
N ARG A 332 -14.86 -12.21 -5.19
CA ARG A 332 -15.93 -13.13 -5.61
C ARG A 332 -16.93 -13.41 -4.48
N PRO A 333 -18.22 -13.58 -4.80
CA PRO A 333 -19.23 -13.89 -3.79
C PRO A 333 -18.94 -15.25 -3.13
N GLY A 334 -19.17 -15.31 -1.82
CA GLY A 334 -19.01 -16.54 -1.02
C GLY A 334 -17.62 -16.77 -0.45
N CYS A 335 -16.62 -15.96 -0.81
CA CYS A 335 -15.30 -15.97 -0.17
C CYS A 335 -15.35 -15.31 1.22
N THR A 336 -14.54 -15.80 2.16
CA THR A 336 -14.48 -15.35 3.56
C THR A 336 -13.60 -14.12 3.75
N GLU A 337 -12.45 -14.07 3.09
CA GLU A 337 -11.50 -12.96 3.09
C GLU A 337 -11.86 -11.96 1.98
N ARG A 338 -12.95 -11.22 2.20
CA ARG A 338 -13.43 -10.16 1.30
C ARG A 338 -14.06 -9.02 2.08
N PHE A 339 -14.46 -7.93 1.41
CA PHE A 339 -15.25 -6.88 2.02
C PHE A 339 -16.72 -6.95 1.58
N PRO A 340 -17.68 -6.80 2.52
CA PRO A 340 -17.54 -7.10 3.96
C PRO A 340 -17.16 -8.56 4.21
N GLY A 341 -16.46 -8.85 5.31
CA GLY A 341 -16.12 -10.22 5.72
C GLY A 341 -14.78 -10.36 6.46
N LEU A 342 -13.76 -9.60 6.07
CA LEU A 342 -12.47 -9.58 6.75
C LEU A 342 -12.59 -8.95 8.15
N THR A 343 -11.94 -9.56 9.15
CA THR A 343 -12.01 -9.11 10.56
C THR A 343 -10.63 -9.05 11.21
N LEU A 344 -10.49 -8.28 12.30
CA LEU A 344 -9.24 -8.21 13.08
C LEU A 344 -8.88 -9.57 13.69
N LYS A 345 -9.87 -10.42 13.97
CA LYS A 345 -9.65 -11.80 14.41
C LYS A 345 -8.96 -12.63 13.33
N THR A 346 -9.37 -12.49 12.07
CA THR A 346 -8.71 -13.12 10.93
C THR A 346 -7.26 -12.65 10.86
N ILE A 347 -7.00 -11.34 10.89
CA ILE A 347 -5.64 -10.79 10.91
C ILE A 347 -4.83 -11.36 12.08
N GLY A 348 -5.40 -11.39 13.29
CA GLY A 348 -4.75 -11.90 14.48
C GLY A 348 -4.30 -13.35 14.33
N PHE A 349 -5.10 -14.19 13.67
CA PHE A 349 -4.73 -15.58 13.35
C PHE A 349 -3.52 -15.66 12.40
N TYR A 350 -3.52 -14.90 11.30
CA TYR A 350 -2.39 -14.89 10.36
C TYR A 350 -1.11 -14.37 11.03
N LEU A 351 -1.23 -13.32 11.85
CA LEU A 351 -0.11 -12.79 12.62
C LEU A 351 0.42 -13.82 13.63
N SER A 352 -0.44 -14.58 14.32
CA SER A 352 0.01 -15.56 15.32
C SER A 352 0.68 -16.78 14.69
N VAL A 353 0.28 -17.16 13.48
CA VAL A 353 0.93 -18.26 12.73
C VAL A 353 2.38 -17.91 12.40
N VAL A 354 2.66 -16.66 12.00
CA VAL A 354 4.01 -16.26 11.56
C VAL A 354 4.87 -15.75 12.72
N TYR A 355 4.29 -14.98 13.64
CA TYR A 355 5.03 -14.32 14.73
C TYR A 355 4.86 -14.96 16.11
N GLY A 356 4.04 -16.01 16.22
CA GLY A 356 3.64 -16.60 17.51
C GLY A 356 2.53 -15.82 18.20
N ASN A 357 1.88 -16.46 19.17
CA ASN A 357 0.99 -15.76 20.10
C ASN A 357 1.83 -14.79 20.94
N SER A 358 1.28 -13.62 21.25
CA SER A 358 1.80 -12.86 22.40
C SER A 358 1.51 -13.72 23.63
N ASP A 359 2.50 -14.42 24.15
CA ASP A 359 2.34 -15.15 25.40
C ASP A 359 1.93 -14.16 26.51
N PRO A 360 1.08 -14.57 27.46
CA PRO A 360 0.85 -13.82 28.68
C PRO A 360 2.19 -13.75 29.44
N GLU A 361 2.69 -12.53 29.68
CA GLU A 361 3.82 -12.32 30.58
C GLU A 361 3.42 -12.76 32.01
N ASP A 362 4.30 -13.60 32.56
CA ASP A 362 4.60 -13.87 33.98
C ASP A 362 3.66 -14.79 34.81
N ASP A 363 4.15 -16.02 35.02
CA ASP A 363 4.00 -16.84 36.23
C ASP A 363 5.01 -16.40 37.31
#